data_AF-A0A6A1WWF3-F1
#
_entry.id   AF-A0A6A1WWF3-F1
#
_cell.length_a   1.000
_cell.length_b   1.000
_cell.length_c   1.000
_cell.angle_alpha   90.00
_cell.angle_beta   90.00
_cell.angle_gamma   90.00
#
_symmetry.space_group_name_H-M   'P 1'
#
loop_
_entity.id
_entity.type
_entity.pdbx_description
1 polymer ?
#
loop_
_entity_poly.entity_id
_entity_poly.type
_entity_poly.pdbx_seq_one_letter_code
_entity_poly.pdbx_strand_id
1 'polypeptide(L)'
;MNALQKSVLLLLLLHLVLGIEARVYDIVMNKLEKGRTMTLHCKSNDNDLGYQIVEDGEEAQWSFSVNLWHTTLFYCNVRWDINSPWDHFDAFSYKRDHDRCQFECLWQRRHSGTLYGFNQATRKQEKFGYKKVSDFETQ
;
A
#
# COMPACT_ATOMS: atom_id res chain seq x y z
N MET A 1 36.61 24.86 -13.32
CA MET A 1 35.52 24.15 -14.04
C MET A 1 34.77 25.12 -14.93
N ASN A 2 34.57 24.79 -16.20
CA ASN A 2 33.78 25.60 -17.13
C ASN A 2 32.26 25.42 -16.90
N ALA A 3 31.44 26.26 -17.55
CA ALA A 3 29.98 26.21 -17.40
C ALA A 3 29.40 24.83 -17.75
N LEU A 4 29.93 24.19 -18.80
CA LEU A 4 29.53 22.84 -19.22
C LEU A 4 29.79 21.79 -18.13
N GLN A 5 30.98 21.81 -17.52
CA GLN A 5 31.35 20.91 -16.42
C GLN A 5 30.48 21.12 -15.18
N LYS A 6 30.08 22.38 -14.90
CA LYS A 6 29.17 22.68 -13.80
C LYS A 6 27.76 22.13 -14.07
N SER A 7 27.25 22.29 -15.30
CA SER A 7 25.94 21.75 -15.71
C SER A 7 25.93 20.22 -15.69
N VAL A 8 26.99 19.57 -16.20
CA VAL A 8 27.12 18.10 -16.16
C VAL A 8 27.21 17.60 -14.71
N LEU A 9 28.02 18.25 -13.87
CA LEU A 9 28.11 17.87 -12.46
C LEU A 9 26.78 18.07 -11.72
N LEU A 10 26.06 19.17 -12.00
CA LEU A 10 24.74 19.43 -11.43
C LEU A 10 23.72 18.36 -11.85
N LEU A 11 23.71 17.96 -13.13
CA LEU A 11 22.84 16.88 -13.61
C LEU A 11 23.21 15.55 -12.95
N LEU A 12 24.50 15.21 -12.86
CA LEU A 12 24.95 13.98 -12.18
C LEU A 12 24.57 13.97 -10.70
N LEU A 13 24.72 15.09 -9.99
CA LEU A 13 24.27 15.25 -8.60
C LEU A 13 22.75 15.12 -8.49
N LEU A 14 21.98 15.70 -9.42
CA LEU A 14 20.52 15.58 -9.45
C LEU A 14 20.09 14.11 -9.63
N HIS A 15 20.74 13.37 -10.52
CA HIS A 15 20.48 11.93 -10.71
C HIS A 15 20.87 11.12 -9.47
N LEU A 16 21.98 11.46 -8.81
CA LEU A 16 22.41 10.79 -7.57
C LEU A 16 21.42 11.02 -6.42
N VAL A 17 20.90 12.25 -6.29
CA VAL A 17 19.91 12.62 -5.27
C VAL A 17 18.55 11.98 -5.54
N LEU A 18 18.13 11.89 -6.81
CA LEU A 18 16.89 11.21 -7.20
C LEU A 18 16.98 9.68 -7.10
N GLY A 19 18.18 9.10 -7.09
CA GLY A 19 18.40 7.65 -7.03
C GLY A 19 18.31 7.03 -5.63
N ILE A 20 18.15 7.82 -4.57
CA ILE A 20 17.92 7.33 -3.20
C ILE A 20 16.43 7.42 -2.90
N GLU A 21 15.63 6.57 -3.52
CA GLU A 21 14.21 6.45 -3.18
C GLU A 21 14.05 5.52 -1.99
N ALA A 22 13.54 6.05 -0.87
CA ALA A 22 13.12 5.22 0.24
C ALA A 22 11.98 4.29 -0.23
N ARG A 23 12.17 2.99 -0.05
CA ARG A 23 11.15 1.98 -0.37
C ARG A 23 10.20 1.80 0.81
N VAL A 24 8.92 1.78 0.51
CA VAL A 24 7.85 1.39 1.42
C VAL A 24 7.44 -0.04 1.08
N TYR A 25 7.21 -0.86 2.12
CA TYR A 25 6.66 -2.20 2.01
C TYR A 25 5.22 -2.19 2.52
N ASP A 26 4.26 -2.54 1.66
CA ASP A 26 2.88 -2.76 2.07
C ASP A 26 2.67 -4.25 2.30
N ILE A 27 2.11 -4.60 3.46
CA ILE A 27 1.85 -5.99 3.86
C ILE A 27 0.39 -6.10 4.29
N VAL A 28 -0.36 -6.99 3.64
CA VAL A 28 -1.77 -7.26 3.96
C VAL A 28 -1.91 -8.70 4.42
N MET A 29 -2.07 -8.88 5.73
CA MET A 29 -2.21 -10.19 6.35
C MET A 29 -3.66 -10.65 6.41
N ASN A 30 -3.89 -11.92 6.10
CA ASN A 30 -5.14 -12.59 6.38
C ASN A 30 -5.15 -13.13 7.81
N LYS A 31 -6.03 -12.60 8.66
CA LYS A 31 -6.29 -13.07 10.03
C LYS A 31 -7.78 -13.38 10.21
N LEU A 32 -8.41 -13.94 9.17
CA LEU A 32 -9.81 -14.37 9.20
C LEU A 32 -10.02 -15.62 10.07
N GLU A 33 -8.97 -16.38 10.34
CA GLU A 33 -8.98 -17.62 11.12
C GLU A 33 -9.77 -18.74 10.44
N LYS A 34 -9.62 -19.96 10.99
CA LYS A 34 -10.37 -21.17 10.58
C LYS A 34 -10.11 -21.59 9.12
N GLY A 35 -8.92 -21.32 8.59
CA GLY A 35 -8.54 -21.72 7.23
C GLY A 35 -9.23 -20.91 6.14
N ARG A 36 -9.85 -19.77 6.48
CA ARG A 36 -10.52 -18.92 5.49
C ARG A 36 -9.50 -18.16 4.66
N THR A 37 -9.70 -18.22 3.35
CA THR A 37 -8.87 -17.55 2.37
C THR A 37 -9.49 -16.21 1.98
N MET A 38 -8.67 -15.18 1.75
CA MET A 38 -9.13 -13.92 1.16
C MET A 38 -8.59 -13.75 -0.27
N THR A 39 -9.40 -13.17 -1.16
CA THR A 39 -8.92 -12.70 -2.46
C THR A 39 -8.68 -11.20 -2.35
N LEU A 40 -7.50 -10.75 -2.78
CA LEU A 40 -7.08 -9.37 -2.78
C LEU A 40 -6.74 -8.96 -4.22
N HIS A 41 -7.20 -7.79 -4.66
CA HIS A 41 -6.74 -7.17 -5.90
C HIS A 41 -6.32 -5.75 -5.59
N CYS A 42 -5.03 -5.48 -5.72
CA CYS A 42 -4.45 -4.18 -5.39
C CYS A 42 -3.87 -3.54 -6.63
N LYS A 43 -4.01 -2.22 -6.74
CA LYS A 43 -3.34 -1.43 -7.78
C LYS A 43 -3.08 -0.01 -7.33
N SER A 44 -2.13 0.63 -8.00
CA SER A 44 -1.96 2.08 -8.00
C SER A 44 -2.47 2.66 -9.32
N ASN A 45 -2.21 3.93 -9.59
CA ASN A 45 -2.44 4.53 -10.90
C ASN A 45 -1.57 3.88 -11.99
N ASP A 46 -0.35 3.45 -11.64
CA ASP A 46 0.68 3.08 -12.60
C ASP A 46 0.94 1.56 -12.63
N ASN A 47 0.50 0.82 -11.61
CA ASN A 47 0.82 -0.59 -11.43
C ASN A 47 -0.40 -1.37 -10.95
N ASP A 48 -0.81 -2.37 -11.73
CA ASP A 48 -1.74 -3.40 -11.30
C ASP A 48 -0.97 -4.60 -10.74
N LEU A 49 -1.22 -4.96 -9.47
CA LEU A 49 -0.56 -6.08 -8.80
C LEU A 49 -1.30 -7.41 -9.02
N GLY A 50 -2.44 -7.37 -9.71
CA GLY A 50 -3.27 -8.51 -10.01
C GLY A 50 -4.02 -9.08 -8.80
N TYR A 51 -4.73 -10.18 -9.04
CA TYR A 51 -5.45 -10.92 -8.01
C TYR A 51 -4.48 -11.84 -7.26
N GLN A 52 -4.55 -11.78 -5.94
CA GLN A 52 -3.79 -12.63 -5.01
C GLN A 52 -4.77 -13.38 -4.12
N ILE A 53 -4.51 -14.67 -3.93
CA ILE A 53 -5.23 -15.52 -2.99
C ILE A 53 -4.34 -15.63 -1.75
N VAL A 54 -4.83 -15.19 -0.60
CA VAL A 54 -4.07 -15.15 0.65
C VAL A 54 -4.72 -16.11 1.64
N GLU A 55 -4.02 -17.21 1.94
CA GLU A 55 -4.49 -18.23 2.88
C GLU A 55 -4.55 -17.70 4.32
N ASP A 56 -5.22 -18.43 5.22
CA ASP A 56 -5.34 -18.02 6.62
C ASP A 56 -3.96 -17.98 7.29
N GLY A 57 -3.61 -16.85 7.91
CA GLY A 57 -2.32 -16.64 8.55
C GLY A 57 -1.26 -16.01 7.65
N GLU A 58 -1.39 -16.16 6.33
CA GLU A 58 -0.47 -15.68 5.30
C GLU A 58 -0.65 -14.19 4.95
N GLU A 59 0.21 -13.67 4.09
CA GLU A 59 0.22 -12.27 3.67
C GLU A 59 0.45 -12.07 2.17
N ALA A 60 -0.16 -11.03 1.63
CA ALA A 60 0.22 -10.42 0.36
C ALA A 60 1.16 -9.25 0.65
N GLN A 61 2.25 -9.12 -0.10
CA GLN A 61 3.20 -8.03 0.09
C GLN A 61 3.71 -7.48 -1.23
N TRP A 62 4.01 -6.19 -1.26
CA TRP A 62 4.69 -5.52 -2.36
C TRP A 62 5.51 -4.34 -1.84
N SER A 63 6.38 -3.81 -2.69
CA SER A 63 7.16 -2.61 -2.37
C SER A 63 7.11 -1.61 -3.50
N PHE A 64 7.25 -0.35 -3.14
CA PHE A 64 7.22 0.78 -4.08
C PHE A 64 8.01 1.96 -3.54
N SER A 65 8.35 2.86 -4.45
CA SER A 65 8.87 4.20 -4.12
C SER A 65 7.74 5.20 -4.10
N VAL A 66 7.80 6.16 -3.17
CA VAL A 66 6.90 7.30 -3.20
C VAL A 66 7.29 8.22 -4.36
N ASN A 67 6.30 8.68 -5.13
CA ASN A 67 6.53 9.57 -6.25
C ASN A 67 6.94 10.98 -5.77
N LEU A 68 7.68 11.71 -6.61
CA LEU A 68 8.18 13.06 -6.28
C LEU A 68 7.08 14.08 -5.99
N TRP A 69 5.85 13.81 -6.42
CA TRP A 69 4.69 14.66 -6.20
C TRP A 69 3.93 14.32 -4.92
N HIS A 70 4.39 13.34 -4.14
CA HIS A 70 3.79 12.96 -2.86
C HIS A 70 2.30 12.58 -2.97
N THR A 71 1.95 11.89 -4.05
CA THR A 71 0.57 11.48 -4.39
C THR A 71 0.40 9.98 -4.50
N THR A 72 1.44 9.19 -4.22
CA THR A 72 1.37 7.73 -4.30
C THR A 72 0.19 7.18 -3.49
N LEU A 73 -0.61 6.36 -4.17
CA LEU A 73 -1.80 5.71 -3.66
C LEU A 73 -1.82 4.27 -4.15
N PHE A 74 -1.93 3.31 -3.23
CA PHE A 74 -2.32 1.94 -3.53
C PHE A 74 -3.68 1.69 -2.89
N TYR A 75 -4.60 1.15 -3.66
CA TYR A 75 -5.92 0.77 -3.20
C TYR A 75 -6.19 -0.68 -3.56
N CYS A 76 -7.00 -1.32 -2.73
CA CYS A 76 -7.26 -2.74 -2.81
C CYS A 76 -8.75 -3.02 -2.69
N ASN A 77 -9.21 -3.96 -3.51
CA ASN A 77 -10.48 -4.64 -3.33
C ASN A 77 -10.21 -5.98 -2.66
N VAL A 78 -10.94 -6.29 -1.59
CA VAL A 78 -10.81 -7.52 -0.82
C VAL A 78 -12.16 -8.22 -0.68
N ARG A 79 -12.17 -9.54 -0.83
CA ARG A 79 -13.28 -10.41 -0.46
C ARG A 79 -12.75 -11.58 0.37
N TRP A 80 -13.54 -12.09 1.30
CA TRP A 80 -13.14 -13.14 2.25
C TRP A 80 -13.88 -14.46 2.06
N ASP A 81 -14.75 -14.51 1.07
CA ASP A 81 -15.41 -15.70 0.54
C ASP A 81 -15.76 -15.43 -0.94
N ILE A 82 -15.98 -16.47 -1.74
CA ILE A 82 -16.42 -16.30 -3.13
C ILE A 82 -17.79 -15.60 -3.22
N ASN A 83 -18.62 -15.73 -2.18
CA ASN A 83 -19.95 -15.13 -2.09
C ASN A 83 -19.98 -13.82 -1.27
N SER A 84 -18.87 -13.40 -0.65
CA SER A 84 -18.84 -12.12 0.07
C SER A 84 -18.76 -10.95 -0.91
N PRO A 85 -19.41 -9.81 -0.61
CA PRO A 85 -19.18 -8.60 -1.39
C PRO A 85 -17.71 -8.20 -1.36
N TRP A 86 -17.28 -7.47 -2.39
CA TRP A 86 -15.98 -6.83 -2.37
C TRP A 86 -16.04 -5.59 -1.49
N ASP A 87 -15.08 -5.48 -0.59
CA ASP A 87 -14.81 -4.29 0.20
C ASP A 87 -13.59 -3.55 -0.36
N HIS A 88 -13.59 -2.23 -0.30
CA HIS A 88 -12.50 -1.39 -0.79
C HIS A 88 -11.73 -0.72 0.35
N PHE A 89 -10.41 -0.64 0.24
CA PHE A 89 -9.60 0.18 1.15
C PHE A 89 -8.32 0.69 0.48
N ASP A 90 -7.81 1.81 0.98
CA ASP A 90 -6.51 2.34 0.55
C ASP A 90 -5.42 1.63 1.38
N ALA A 91 -4.64 0.75 0.75
CA ALA A 91 -3.51 0.07 1.37
C ALA A 91 -2.32 1.03 1.62
N PHE A 92 -2.17 2.05 0.78
CA PHE A 92 -1.27 3.16 1.06
C PHE A 92 -1.82 4.46 0.50
N SER A 93 -1.74 5.53 1.27
CA SER A 93 -1.98 6.90 0.81
C SER A 93 -0.91 7.78 1.40
N TYR A 94 -0.06 8.41 0.58
CA TYR A 94 1.03 9.24 1.08
C TYR A 94 0.56 10.26 2.14
N LYS A 95 -0.55 10.95 1.86
CA LYS A 95 -1.13 11.96 2.76
C LYS A 95 -1.48 11.41 4.15
N ARG A 96 -1.89 10.14 4.24
CA ARG A 96 -2.29 9.48 5.49
C ARG A 96 -1.11 8.75 6.14
N ASP A 97 -0.26 8.14 5.33
CA ASP A 97 0.62 7.06 5.76
C ASP A 97 2.08 7.44 5.87
N HIS A 98 2.52 8.53 5.24
CA HIS A 98 3.94 8.90 5.25
C HIS A 98 4.54 9.05 6.67
N ASP A 99 3.76 9.50 7.64
CA ASP A 99 4.16 9.58 9.06
C ASP A 99 3.75 8.33 9.85
N ARG A 100 2.69 7.63 9.41
CA ARG A 100 2.13 6.47 10.11
C ARG A 100 2.97 5.21 9.91
N CYS A 101 3.49 4.99 8.71
CA CYS A 101 4.25 3.81 8.31
C CYS A 101 5.31 4.16 7.25
N GLN A 102 6.43 4.75 7.69
CA GLN A 102 7.49 5.25 6.81
C GLN A 102 8.16 4.19 5.92
N PHE A 103 8.33 2.97 6.43
CA PHE A 103 9.02 1.90 5.72
C PHE A 103 8.16 0.66 5.52
N GLU A 104 7.15 0.45 6.38
CA GLU A 104 6.34 -0.77 6.39
C GLU A 104 4.91 -0.49 6.85
N CYS A 105 3.94 -0.59 5.95
CA CYS A 105 2.52 -0.46 6.28
C CYS A 105 1.90 -1.84 6.46
N LEU A 106 1.74 -2.24 7.72
CA LEU A 106 1.12 -3.50 8.10
C LEU A 106 -0.40 -3.36 8.24
N TRP A 107 -1.12 -4.19 7.47
CA TRP A 107 -2.57 -4.33 7.50
C TRP A 107 -2.98 -5.73 7.94
N GLN A 108 -4.06 -5.83 8.71
CA GLN A 108 -4.65 -7.10 9.14
C GLN A 108 -6.16 -7.11 8.91
N ARG A 109 -6.63 -8.04 8.07
CA ARG A 109 -8.06 -8.36 7.93
C ARG A 109 -8.42 -9.40 8.98
N ARG A 110 -9.21 -9.04 10.00
CA ARG A 110 -9.59 -9.97 11.09
C ARG A 110 -10.99 -10.56 10.94
N HIS A 111 -11.26 -11.73 11.52
CA HIS A 111 -12.58 -12.40 11.47
C HIS A 111 -13.79 -11.47 11.72
N SER A 112 -13.66 -10.45 12.58
CA SER A 112 -14.72 -9.50 12.96
C SER A 112 -15.27 -8.61 11.84
N GLY A 113 -14.75 -8.71 10.61
CA GLY A 113 -15.10 -7.75 9.56
C GLY A 113 -14.24 -6.48 9.57
N THR A 114 -13.24 -6.39 10.45
CA THR A 114 -12.51 -5.15 10.69
C THR A 114 -11.12 -5.18 10.05
N LEU A 115 -10.77 -4.07 9.39
CA LEU A 115 -9.40 -3.78 8.97
C LEU A 115 -8.65 -3.11 10.11
N TYR A 116 -7.45 -3.59 10.40
CA TYR A 116 -6.51 -2.90 11.29
C TYR A 116 -5.26 -2.50 10.53
N GLY A 117 -4.80 -1.27 10.76
CA GLY A 117 -3.51 -0.78 10.30
C GLY A 117 -2.61 -0.50 11.49
N PHE A 118 -1.35 -0.93 11.44
CA PHE A 118 -0.39 -0.58 12.49
C PHE A 118 0.14 0.84 12.28
N ASN A 119 0.11 1.65 13.33
CA ASN A 119 0.70 2.98 13.36
C ASN A 119 2.06 2.88 14.06
N GLN A 120 3.15 3.05 13.30
CA GLN A 120 4.51 2.98 13.80
C GLN A 120 4.84 4.15 14.75
N ALA A 121 4.34 5.34 14.45
CA ALA A 121 4.58 6.54 15.26
C ALA A 121 3.99 6.40 16.66
N THR A 122 2.77 5.89 16.77
CA THR A 122 2.09 5.71 18.07
C THR A 122 2.29 4.31 18.67
N ARG A 123 2.83 3.36 17.91
CA ARG A 123 2.94 1.92 18.24
C ARG A 123 1.61 1.27 18.61
N LYS A 124 0.55 1.57 17.85
CA LYS A 124 -0.81 1.08 18.11
C LYS A 124 -1.41 0.46 16.87
N GLN A 125 -2.32 -0.49 17.05
CA GLN A 125 -3.22 -0.90 15.98
C GLN A 125 -4.46 -0.01 15.97
N GLU A 126 -4.76 0.52 14.79
CA GLU A 126 -5.87 1.43 14.57
C GLU A 126 -6.90 0.75 13.67
N LYS A 127 -8.18 1.02 13.91
CA LYS A 127 -9.27 0.49 13.09
C LYS A 127 -9.46 1.36 11.86
N PHE A 128 -9.60 0.72 10.71
CA PHE A 128 -9.91 1.39 9.45
C PHE A 128 -11.26 0.89 8.92
N GLY A 129 -12.00 1.81 8.30
CA GLY A 129 -13.23 1.48 7.60
C GLY A 129 -12.96 1.01 6.17
N TYR A 130 -13.80 0.10 5.70
CA TYR A 130 -13.93 -0.17 4.28
C TYR A 130 -14.81 0.88 3.62
N LYS A 131 -14.51 1.19 2.37
CA LYS A 131 -15.38 1.96 1.47
C LYS A 131 -16.15 0.95 0.61
N LYS A 132 -17.35 1.30 0.14
CA LYS A 132 -18.11 0.42 -0.75
C LYS A 132 -17.53 0.49 -2.16
N VAL A 133 -17.35 -0.66 -2.80
CA VAL A 133 -16.82 -0.74 -4.18
C VAL A 133 -17.70 0.00 -5.18
N SER A 134 -19.01 0.04 -4.97
CA SER A 134 -19.97 0.81 -5.78
C SER A 134 -19.61 2.29 -5.92
N ASP A 135 -18.87 2.83 -4.96
CA ASP A 135 -18.49 4.25 -4.94
C ASP A 135 -17.23 4.51 -5.80
N PHE A 136 -16.60 3.46 -6.35
CA PHE A 136 -15.32 3.51 -7.07
C PHE A 136 -15.33 2.79 -8.43
N GLU A 137 -16.40 2.06 -8.80
CA GLU A 137 -16.54 1.38 -10.11
C GLU A 137 -16.79 2.34 -11.30
N THR A 138 -16.71 3.67 -11.13
CA THR A 138 -16.87 4.67 -12.20
C THR A 138 -15.58 5.43 -12.57
N GLN A 139 -14.40 4.87 -12.35
CA GLN A 139 -13.13 5.44 -12.83
C GLN A 139 -12.28 4.43 -13.62
#